data_AF-R6KFT9-F1
#
_entry.id   AF-R6KFT9-F1
#
_cell.length_a   1.000
_cell.length_b   1.000
_cell.length_c   1.000
_cell.angle_alpha   90.00
_cell.angle_beta   90.00
_cell.angle_gamma   90.00
#
_symmetry.space_group_name_H-M   'P 1'
#
loop_
_entity.id
_entity.type
_entity.pdbx_description
1 polymer ?
#
loop_
_entity_poly.entity_id
_entity_poly.type
_entity_poly.pdbx_seq_one_letter_code
_entity_poly.pdbx_strand_id
1 'polypeptide(L)'
;MGLVHQFAIIPKDSDVSMVSSDMDSVSISDMIIQYIGDSLKWISTTWNGKRLQNGISYYGFSFIEDGEITKLKNILKQWVELFRLSPDEFYLTGEFLLDEERYENILVKKGEIIKNLNSCIYICEKAINEGKRVLHNGI
;
A
#
# COMPACT_ATOMS: atom_id res chain seq x y z
N MET A 1 -17.74 -6.30 -1.13
CA MET A 1 -16.32 -6.13 -1.53
C MET A 1 -15.69 -5.22 -0.49
N GLY A 2 -14.59 -5.64 0.13
CA GLY A 2 -13.85 -4.75 1.03
C GLY A 2 -13.22 -3.58 0.27
N LEU A 3 -12.98 -2.47 0.96
CA LEU A 3 -12.25 -1.33 0.40
C LEU A 3 -10.81 -1.75 0.07
N VAL A 4 -10.29 -1.24 -1.05
CA VAL A 4 -8.96 -1.56 -1.54
C VAL A 4 -8.26 -0.32 -2.07
N HIS A 5 -6.95 -0.28 -1.87
CA HIS A 5 -6.05 0.64 -2.55
C HIS A 5 -5.42 -0.08 -3.75
N GLN A 6 -5.15 0.66 -4.82
CA GLN A 6 -4.50 0.11 -6.01
C GLN A 6 -3.10 0.69 -6.17
N PHE A 7 -2.17 -0.14 -6.64
CA PHE A 7 -0.82 0.25 -7.01
C PHE A 7 -0.55 -0.22 -8.43
N ALA A 8 -0.15 0.69 -9.31
CA ALA A 8 0.12 0.41 -10.72
C ALA A 8 1.46 0.99 -11.17
N ILE A 9 2.06 0.35 -12.18
CA ILE A 9 3.30 0.85 -12.79
C ILE A 9 2.94 1.79 -13.94
N ILE A 10 3.48 3.00 -13.92
CA ILE A 10 3.26 3.98 -14.99
C ILE A 10 4.58 4.61 -15.47
N PRO A 11 4.67 5.06 -16.73
CA PRO A 11 5.80 5.88 -17.20
C PRO A 11 5.99 7.14 -16.36
N LYS A 12 7.22 7.65 -16.26
CA LYS A 12 7.55 8.83 -15.45
C LYS A 12 6.88 10.11 -15.95
N ASP A 13 6.66 10.19 -17.25
CA ASP A 13 6.03 11.29 -17.98
C ASP A 13 4.50 11.14 -18.10
N SER A 14 3.91 10.08 -17.53
CA SER A 14 2.48 9.81 -17.67
C SER A 14 1.63 10.59 -16.67
N ASP A 15 0.75 11.47 -17.13
CA ASP A 15 -0.17 12.22 -16.25
C ASP A 15 -1.39 11.42 -15.77
N VAL A 16 -1.38 10.08 -15.92
CA VAL A 16 -2.49 9.24 -15.48
C VAL A 16 -2.61 9.28 -13.96
N SER A 17 -3.82 9.57 -13.49
CA SER A 17 -4.15 9.72 -12.06
C SER A 17 -5.06 8.61 -11.54
N MET A 18 -5.49 7.67 -12.40
CA MET A 18 -6.36 6.55 -12.05
C MET A 18 -5.85 5.24 -12.67
N VAL A 19 -5.76 4.19 -11.86
CA VAL A 19 -5.47 2.84 -12.33
C VAL A 19 -6.60 2.36 -13.24
N SER A 20 -6.26 1.98 -14.47
CA SER A 20 -7.15 1.32 -15.43
C SER A 20 -6.89 -0.19 -15.49
N SER A 21 -7.84 -0.95 -16.04
CA SER A 21 -7.80 -2.41 -16.06
C SER A 21 -6.70 -3.02 -16.95
N ASP A 22 -6.14 -2.23 -17.86
CA ASP A 22 -5.02 -2.61 -18.74
C ASP A 22 -3.64 -2.38 -18.08
N MET A 23 -3.59 -1.74 -16.92
CA MET A 23 -2.35 -1.50 -16.20
C MET A 23 -1.92 -2.73 -15.40
N ASP A 24 -0.61 -2.96 -15.35
CA ASP A 24 -0.02 -3.89 -14.39
C ASP A 24 -0.17 -3.31 -12.99
N SER A 25 -1.15 -3.84 -12.26
CA SER A 25 -1.61 -3.30 -10.99
C SER A 25 -1.96 -4.40 -10.00
N VAL A 26 -1.90 -4.03 -8.72
CA VAL A 26 -2.26 -4.89 -7.60
C VAL A 26 -3.17 -4.12 -6.66
N SER A 27 -4.11 -4.84 -6.04
CA SER A 27 -5.00 -4.30 -5.02
C SER A 27 -4.56 -4.76 -3.64
N ILE A 28 -4.52 -3.83 -2.68
CA ILE A 28 -4.22 -4.08 -1.28
C ILE A 28 -5.44 -3.70 -0.45
N SER A 29 -5.83 -4.57 0.48
CA SER A 29 -6.96 -4.27 1.37
C SER A 29 -6.69 -3.00 2.18
N ASP A 30 -7.70 -2.15 2.27
CA ASP A 30 -7.67 -0.93 3.08
C ASP A 30 -7.27 -1.20 4.53
N MET A 31 -7.81 -2.26 5.14
CA MET A 31 -7.43 -2.71 6.49
C MET A 31 -5.91 -2.87 6.65
N ILE A 32 -5.21 -3.43 5.65
CA ILE A 32 -3.76 -3.58 5.70
C ILE A 32 -3.09 -2.21 5.67
N ILE A 33 -3.54 -1.31 4.78
CA ILE A 33 -3.00 0.04 4.62
C ILE A 33 -3.18 0.84 5.91
N GLN A 34 -4.34 0.76 6.56
CA GLN A 34 -4.58 1.38 7.86
C GLN A 34 -3.65 0.80 8.93
N TYR A 35 -3.57 -0.53 9.04
CA TYR A 35 -2.78 -1.19 10.08
C TYR A 35 -1.29 -0.84 10.02
N ILE A 36 -0.71 -0.74 8.81
CA ILE A 36 0.71 -0.40 8.62
C ILE A 36 0.93 1.10 8.38
N GLY A 37 -0.12 1.92 8.49
CA GLY A 37 -0.17 3.29 7.96
C GLY A 37 0.92 4.23 8.49
N ASP A 38 1.32 4.07 9.75
CA ASP A 38 2.40 4.88 10.33
C ASP A 38 3.75 4.63 9.65
N SER A 39 4.04 3.39 9.27
CA SER A 39 5.26 3.08 8.52
C SER A 39 5.21 3.62 7.09
N LEU A 40 4.01 3.71 6.49
CA LEU A 40 3.84 4.30 5.17
C LEU A 40 4.11 5.81 5.18
N LYS A 41 3.85 6.52 6.28
CA LYS A 41 4.19 7.94 6.43
C LYS A 41 5.70 8.22 6.35
N TRP A 42 6.57 7.21 6.34
CA TRP A 42 8.01 7.40 6.24
C TRP A 42 8.51 7.63 4.82
N ILE A 43 7.71 7.34 3.79
CA ILE A 43 8.05 7.70 2.41
C ILE A 43 7.53 9.09 2.07
N SER A 44 8.16 9.75 1.09
CA SER A 44 7.70 11.03 0.56
C SER A 44 7.11 10.81 -0.84
N THR A 45 5.90 11.29 -1.09
CA THR A 45 5.19 11.09 -2.37
C THR A 45 4.50 12.35 -2.86
N THR A 46 4.22 12.44 -4.16
CA THR A 46 3.48 13.57 -4.74
C THR A 46 2.00 13.27 -4.74
N TRP A 47 1.25 13.92 -3.85
CA TRP A 47 -0.19 13.75 -3.72
C TRP A 47 -0.93 14.57 -4.77
N ASN A 48 -1.87 13.92 -5.45
CA ASN A 48 -2.79 14.53 -6.41
C ASN A 48 -2.09 15.42 -7.46
N GLY A 49 -0.86 15.05 -7.83
CA GLY A 49 -0.02 15.77 -8.81
C GLY A 49 0.46 17.15 -8.38
N LYS A 50 0.30 17.54 -7.11
CA LYS A 50 0.52 18.93 -6.67
C LYS A 50 1.52 19.08 -5.53
N ARG A 51 1.47 18.21 -4.51
CA ARG A 51 2.15 18.46 -3.24
C ARG A 51 2.97 17.25 -2.81
N LEU A 52 4.26 17.47 -2.57
CA LEU A 52 5.11 16.51 -1.88
C LEU A 52 4.66 16.40 -0.41
N GLN A 53 4.29 15.20 0.01
CA GLN A 53 3.86 14.90 1.38
C GLN A 53 4.43 13.57 1.85
N ASN A 54 4.50 13.42 3.17
CA ASN A 54 4.84 12.16 3.81
C ASN A 54 3.65 11.19 3.74
N GLY A 55 3.91 9.96 3.36
CA GLY A 55 2.89 8.92 3.18
C GLY A 55 2.25 8.89 1.81
N ILE A 56 1.18 8.11 1.71
CA ILE A 56 0.34 7.99 0.53
C ILE A 56 -1.03 8.63 0.80
N SER A 57 -1.64 9.21 -0.24
CA SER A 57 -2.95 9.85 -0.16
C SER A 57 -4.03 8.80 0.09
N TYR A 58 -4.67 8.86 1.25
CA TYR A 58 -5.75 7.94 1.59
C TYR A 58 -6.99 8.14 0.71
N TYR A 59 -7.36 9.41 0.43
CA TYR A 59 -8.51 9.80 -0.42
C TYR A 59 -8.03 10.52 -1.70
N GLY A 60 -7.42 9.80 -2.63
CA GLY A 60 -6.89 10.40 -3.86
C GLY A 60 -5.82 9.54 -4.52
N PHE A 61 -4.83 10.16 -5.15
CA PHE A 61 -3.70 9.44 -5.75
C PHE A 61 -2.36 9.97 -5.30
N SER A 62 -1.33 9.12 -5.40
CA SER A 62 0.05 9.48 -5.10
C SER A 62 1.00 8.92 -6.15
N PHE A 63 1.97 9.73 -6.57
CA PHE A 63 3.11 9.26 -7.33
C PHE A 63 4.27 8.95 -6.39
N ILE A 64 4.80 7.74 -6.51
CA ILE A 64 5.96 7.25 -5.76
C ILE A 64 7.09 7.04 -6.76
N GLU A 65 8.20 7.75 -6.55
CA GLU A 65 9.25 7.91 -7.54
C GLU A 65 10.63 7.59 -6.95
N ASP A 66 11.53 7.11 -7.80
CA ASP A 66 12.96 6.96 -7.51
C ASP A 66 13.28 6.22 -6.20
N GLY A 67 14.05 6.86 -5.30
CA GLY A 67 14.49 6.28 -4.03
C GLY A 67 13.33 5.92 -3.09
N GLU A 68 12.18 6.59 -3.22
CA GLU A 68 11.02 6.37 -2.38
C GLU A 68 10.31 5.05 -2.72
N ILE A 69 10.39 4.59 -3.98
CA ILE A 69 9.93 3.23 -4.37
C ILE A 69 10.77 2.17 -3.67
N THR A 70 12.09 2.38 -3.62
CA THR A 70 13.01 1.45 -2.92
C THR A 70 12.74 1.43 -1.42
N LYS A 71 12.48 2.61 -0.83
CA LYS A 71 12.14 2.74 0.58
C LYS A 71 10.81 2.05 0.92
N LEU A 72 9.76 2.27 0.13
CA LEU A 72 8.47 1.58 0.27
C LEU A 72 8.65 0.06 0.21
N LYS A 73 9.31 -0.44 -0.84
CA LYS A 73 9.60 -1.87 -1.00
C LYS A 73 10.24 -2.47 0.25
N ASN A 74 11.24 -1.79 0.81
CA ASN A 74 11.96 -2.29 1.98
C ASN A 74 11.08 -2.28 3.24
N ILE A 75 10.24 -1.25 3.44
CA ILE A 75 9.25 -1.22 4.52
C ILE A 75 8.29 -2.41 4.41
N LEU A 76 7.72 -2.64 3.22
CA LEU A 76 6.81 -3.76 2.98
C LEU A 76 7.49 -5.13 3.22
N LYS A 77 8.77 -5.28 2.85
CA LYS A 77 9.55 -6.49 3.16
C LYS A 77 9.66 -6.73 4.66
N GLN A 78 9.89 -5.68 5.46
CA GLN A 78 9.94 -5.85 6.92
C GLN A 78 8.59 -6.26 7.52
N TRP A 79 7.48 -5.76 6.99
CA TRP A 79 6.16 -6.24 7.38
C TRP A 79 5.93 -7.70 7.01
N VAL A 80 6.38 -8.13 5.82
CA VAL A 80 6.33 -9.55 5.44
C VAL A 80 7.13 -10.41 6.42
N GLU A 81 8.35 -10.01 6.78
CA GLU A 81 9.15 -10.76 7.77
C GLU A 81 8.47 -10.80 9.15
N LEU A 82 7.87 -9.70 9.58
CA LEU A 82 7.13 -9.65 10.85
C LEU A 82 5.94 -10.61 10.84
N PHE A 83 5.11 -10.57 9.79
CA PHE A 83 3.95 -11.46 9.67
C PHE A 83 4.33 -12.94 9.50
N ARG A 84 5.54 -13.26 9.01
CA ARG A 84 6.00 -14.66 8.99
C ARG A 84 6.13 -15.26 10.39
N LEU A 85 6.34 -14.44 11.41
CA LEU A 85 6.44 -14.87 12.81
C LEU A 85 5.07 -15.07 13.47
N SER A 86 3.97 -14.70 12.82
CA SER A 86 2.62 -14.87 13.38
C SER A 86 2.12 -16.32 13.28
N PRO A 87 1.10 -16.68 14.07
CA PRO A 87 0.27 -17.86 13.81
C PRO A 87 -0.36 -17.80 12.40
N ASP A 88 -0.91 -18.93 11.94
CA ASP A 88 -1.56 -18.98 10.62
C ASP A 88 -2.81 -18.10 10.52
N GLU A 89 -3.53 -17.94 11.64
CA GLU A 89 -4.66 -17.03 11.82
C GLU A 89 -4.46 -16.21 13.09
N PHE A 90 -4.71 -14.91 13.03
CA PHE A 90 -4.54 -13.98 14.15
C PHE A 90 -5.44 -12.75 13.96
N TYR A 91 -5.54 -11.91 15.00
CA TYR A 91 -6.34 -10.69 14.96
C TYR A 91 -5.47 -9.47 14.74
N LEU A 92 -5.91 -8.59 13.84
CA LEU A 92 -5.38 -7.24 13.70
C LEU A 92 -6.33 -6.23 14.33
N THR A 93 -5.76 -5.22 14.99
CA THR A 93 -6.52 -4.08 15.52
C THR A 93 -6.95 -3.18 14.36
N GLY A 94 -8.26 -2.99 14.19
CA GLY A 94 -8.86 -2.13 13.17
C GLY A 94 -9.29 -0.77 13.72
N GLU A 95 -10.34 -0.18 13.14
CA GLU A 95 -10.85 1.13 13.52
C GLU A 95 -11.46 1.16 14.94
N PHE A 96 -11.51 2.34 15.55
CA PHE A 96 -12.20 2.53 16.81
C PHE A 96 -13.70 2.73 16.55
N LEU A 97 -14.52 1.81 17.06
CA LEU A 97 -15.97 1.82 16.93
C LEU A 97 -16.56 2.64 18.07
N LEU A 98 -17.02 3.86 17.76
CA LEU A 98 -17.57 4.80 18.77
C LEU A 98 -18.76 4.20 19.53
N ASP A 99 -19.66 3.50 18.83
CA ASP A 99 -20.87 2.92 19.42
C ASP A 99 -20.56 1.75 20.37
N GLU A 100 -19.41 1.10 20.21
CA GLU A 100 -18.98 -0.04 21.01
C GLU A 100 -17.86 0.30 22.00
N GLU A 101 -17.39 1.55 22.00
CA GLU A 101 -16.26 2.07 22.79
C GLU A 101 -15.01 1.16 22.75
N ARG A 102 -14.75 0.51 21.61
CA ARG A 102 -13.63 -0.42 21.44
C ARG A 102 -13.06 -0.41 20.02
N TYR A 103 -11.83 -0.91 19.89
CA TYR A 103 -11.25 -1.19 18.58
C TYR A 103 -11.83 -2.47 17.97
N GLU A 104 -12.00 -2.46 16.65
CA GLU A 104 -12.30 -3.65 15.88
C GLU A 104 -11.16 -4.68 16.01
N ASN A 105 -11.53 -5.96 16.04
CA ASN A 105 -10.58 -7.07 15.98
C ASN A 105 -10.86 -7.89 14.72
N ILE A 106 -9.98 -7.77 13.73
CA ILE A 106 -10.16 -8.33 12.40
C ILE A 106 -9.39 -9.64 12.32
N LEU A 107 -10.09 -10.76 12.19
CA LEU A 107 -9.47 -12.06 11.97
C LEU A 107 -8.85 -12.10 10.57
N VAL A 108 -7.55 -12.38 10.49
CA VAL A 108 -6.81 -12.46 9.23
C VAL A 108 -6.05 -13.77 9.11
N LYS A 109 -5.79 -14.16 7.86
CA LYS A 109 -4.94 -15.30 7.50
C LYS A 109 -3.55 -14.79 7.11
N LYS A 110 -2.50 -15.29 7.77
CA LYS A 110 -1.10 -14.96 7.49
C LYS A 110 -0.76 -15.03 6.00
N GLY A 111 -1.19 -16.11 5.35
CA GLY A 111 -0.94 -16.34 3.92
C GLY A 111 -1.52 -15.25 3.02
N GLU A 112 -2.69 -14.71 3.35
CA GLU A 112 -3.36 -13.66 2.56
C GLU A 112 -2.66 -12.31 2.72
N ILE A 113 -2.29 -11.95 3.95
CA ILE A 113 -1.54 -10.72 4.24
C ILE A 113 -0.20 -10.73 3.51
N ILE A 114 0.57 -11.82 3.66
CA ILE A 114 1.88 -11.97 3.02
C ILE A 114 1.74 -11.92 1.50
N LYS A 115 0.73 -12.57 0.93
CA LYS A 115 0.46 -12.53 -0.51
C LYS A 115 0.20 -11.11 -1.00
N ASN A 116 -0.67 -10.35 -0.33
CA ASN A 116 -0.98 -8.97 -0.70
C ASN A 116 0.29 -8.09 -0.68
N LEU A 117 1.06 -8.14 0.41
CA LEU A 117 2.29 -7.34 0.53
C LEU A 117 3.34 -7.73 -0.52
N ASN A 118 3.51 -9.02 -0.80
CA ASN A 118 4.43 -9.49 -1.85
C ASN A 118 4.02 -9.02 -3.25
N SER A 119 2.72 -8.96 -3.55
CA SER A 119 2.23 -8.40 -4.82
C SER A 119 2.60 -6.92 -4.96
N CYS A 120 2.49 -6.12 -3.89
CA CYS A 120 2.93 -4.71 -3.92
C CYS A 120 4.46 -4.56 -4.01
N ILE A 121 5.21 -5.44 -3.33
CA ILE A 121 6.68 -5.52 -3.47
C ILE A 121 7.06 -5.81 -4.92
N TYR A 122 6.37 -6.72 -5.61
CA TYR A 122 6.61 -7.03 -7.02
C TYR A 122 6.40 -5.80 -7.92
N ILE A 123 5.32 -5.03 -7.72
CA ILE A 123 5.09 -3.76 -8.43
C ILE A 123 6.24 -2.78 -8.21
N CYS A 124 6.71 -2.64 -6.96
CA CYS A 124 7.85 -1.78 -6.65
C CYS A 124 9.14 -2.25 -7.34
N GLU A 125 9.44 -3.56 -7.31
CA GLU A 125 10.62 -4.14 -7.95
C GLU A 125 10.60 -3.95 -9.47
N LYS A 126 9.46 -4.19 -10.09
CA LYS A 126 9.29 -4.00 -11.54
C LYS A 126 9.41 -2.52 -11.93
N ALA A 127 8.79 -1.61 -11.18
CA ALA A 127 8.95 -0.17 -11.42
C ALA A 127 10.41 0.29 -11.30
N ILE A 128 11.15 -0.19 -10.30
CA ILE A 128 12.59 0.08 -10.14
C ILE A 128 13.38 -0.44 -11.35
N ASN A 129 13.17 -1.70 -11.73
CA ASN A 129 13.92 -2.34 -12.82
C ASN A 129 13.66 -1.68 -14.18
N GLU A 130 12.45 -1.17 -14.40
CA GLU A 130 12.05 -0.51 -15.65
C GLU A 130 12.31 1.01 -15.64
N GLY A 131 12.83 1.58 -14.54
CA GLY A 131 13.02 3.03 -14.41
C GLY A 131 11.71 3.82 -14.45
N LYS A 132 10.60 3.21 -14.02
CA LYS A 132 9.24 3.75 -14.00
C LYS A 132 8.87 4.28 -12.61
N ARG A 133 7.66 4.81 -12.47
CA ARG A 133 7.09 5.22 -11.18
C ARG A 133 5.88 4.37 -10.81
N VAL A 134 5.49 4.44 -9.55
CA VAL A 134 4.29 3.77 -9.04
C VAL A 134 3.18 4.80 -8.83
N LEU A 135 2.03 4.55 -9.43
CA LEU A 135 0.77 5.23 -9.13
C LEU A 135 0.06 4.47 -8.02
N HIS A 136 -0.25 5.16 -6.93
CA HIS A 136 -1.15 4.68 -5.90
C HIS A 136 -2.51 5.38 -6.05
N ASN A 137 -3.60 4.62 -6.01
CA ASN A 137 -4.97 5.13 -5.86
C ASN A 137 -5.54 4.67 -4.52
N GLY A 138 -5.99 5.64 -3.73
CA GLY A 138 -6.75 5.46 -2.49
C GLY A 138 -8.24 5.24 -2.72
N ILE A 139 -9.00 5.37 -1.64
CA ILE A 139 -10.46 5.14 -1.61
C ILE A 139 -11.27 6.42 -1.84
#